data_AF-A0A0G0GEA9-F1
#
_entry.id   AF-A0A0G0GEA9-F1
#
_cell.length_a   1.000
_cell.length_b   1.000
_cell.length_c   1.000
_cell.angle_alpha   90.00
_cell.angle_beta   90.00
_cell.angle_gamma   90.00
#
_symmetry.space_group_name_H-M   'P 1'
#
loop_
_entity.id
_entity.type
_entity.pdbx_description
1 polymer ?
#
loop_
_entity_poly.entity_id
_entity_poly.type
_entity_poly.pdbx_seq_one_letter_code
_entity_poly.pdbx_strand_id
1 'polypeptide(L)' 'MKIKILYEDSDILAIDKPSGVLVHPDQRSKEKTILDLFFKKYPKIKIVHRLDRDTD' A
#
# COMPACT_ATOMS: atom_id res chain seq x y z
N MET A 1 -8.27 8.37 -4.73
CA MET A 1 -8.03 6.98 -5.14
C MET A 1 -8.79 6.07 -4.20
N LYS A 2 -9.56 5.11 -4.72
CA LYS A 2 -10.31 4.16 -3.89
C LYS A 2 -9.54 2.84 -3.89
N ILE A 3 -8.94 2.48 -2.75
CA ILE A 3 -8.27 1.19 -2.57
C ILE A 3 -9.33 0.20 -2.09
N LYS A 4 -9.46 -0.94 -2.78
CA LYS A 4 -10.36 -2.01 -2.35
C LYS A 4 -9.63 -2.87 -1.32
N ILE A 5 -10.25 -3.06 -0.17
CA ILE A 5 -9.76 -3.96 0.88
C ILE A 5 -10.28 -5.35 0.56
N LEU A 6 -9.39 -6.32 0.41
CA LEU A 6 -9.72 -7.73 0.22
C LEU A 6 -9.94 -8.43 1.56
N TYR A 7 -9.15 -8.04 2.56
CA TYR A 7 -9.20 -8.58 3.91
C TYR A 7 -8.64 -7.59 4.93
N GLU A 8 -9.24 -7.50 6.11
CA GLU A 8 -8.78 -6.68 7.24
C GLU A 8 -9.12 -7.37 8.55
N ASP A 9 -8.14 -7.56 9.43
CA ASP A 9 -8.31 -7.99 10.82
C ASP A 9 -7.40 -7.19 11.77
N SER A 10 -7.19 -7.68 13.00
CA SER A 10 -6.33 -7.05 14.00
C SER A 10 -4.83 -7.05 13.64
N ASP A 11 -4.40 -7.95 12.78
CA ASP A 11 -3.01 -8.31 12.56
C ASP A 11 -2.54 -8.03 11.13
N ILE A 12 -3.40 -8.23 10.13
CA ILE A 12 -3.10 -8.12 8.71
C ILE A 12 -4.15 -7.29 7.94
N LEU A 13 -3.65 -6.64 6.89
CA LEU A 13 -4.45 -5.89 5.92
C LEU A 13 -4.04 -6.34 4.52
N ALA A 14 -4.96 -6.95 3.78
CA ALA A 14 -4.79 -7.28 2.37
C ALA A 14 -5.64 -6.34 1.51
N ILE A 15 -4.99 -5.73 0.53
CA ILE A 15 -5.63 -4.80 -0.40
C ILE A 15 -5.47 -5.28 -1.83
N ASP A 16 -6.42 -4.89 -2.65
CA ASP A 16 -6.33 -4.98 -4.10
C ASP A 16 -5.46 -3.80 -4.55
N LYS A 17 -4.19 -4.07 -4.85
CA LYS A 17 -3.24 -3.02 -5.25
C LYS A 17 -3.60 -2.56 -6.67
N PRO A 18 -3.92 -1.28 -6.88
CA PRO A 18 -4.07 -0.77 -8.23
C PRO A 18 -2.71 -0.71 -8.93
N SER A 19 -2.72 -1.07 -10.20
CA SER A 19 -1.59 -0.95 -11.13
C SER A 19 -1.09 0.50 -11.19
N GLY A 20 0.21 0.69 -11.34
CA GLY A 20 0.80 2.03 -11.46
C GLY A 20 0.97 2.79 -10.13
N VAL A 21 0.62 2.20 -8.98
CA VAL A 21 0.83 2.81 -7.66
C VAL A 21 1.97 2.12 -6.91
N LEU A 22 2.86 2.92 -6.33
CA LEU A 22 3.98 2.45 -5.53
C LEU A 22 3.53 2.00 -4.14
N VAL A 23 4.10 0.88 -3.67
CA VAL A 23 3.81 0.33 -2.34
C VAL A 23 4.60 1.07 -1.25
N HIS A 24 5.88 1.35 -1.53
CA HIS A 24 6.80 2.05 -0.63
C HIS A 24 7.38 3.28 -1.35
N PRO A 25 7.66 4.39 -0.64
CA PRO A 25 8.30 5.54 -1.23
C PRO A 25 9.61 5.16 -1.93
N ASP A 26 9.77 5.65 -3.14
CA ASP A 26 11.03 5.58 -3.87
C ASP A 26 11.76 6.92 -3.69
N GLN A 27 13.09 6.90 -3.56
CA GLN A 27 13.89 8.10 -3.30
C GLN A 27 13.75 9.16 -4.41
N ARG A 28 13.27 8.76 -5.59
CA ARG A 28 13.10 9.62 -6.77
C ARG A 28 11.64 10.04 -7.01
N SER A 29 10.66 9.41 -6.38
CA SER A 29 9.24 9.67 -6.64
C SER A 29 8.60 10.45 -5.50
N LYS A 30 7.92 11.56 -5.83
CA LYS A 30 7.08 12.34 -4.89
C LYS A 30 5.62 11.85 -4.86
N GLU A 31 5.34 10.73 -5.52
CA GLU A 31 3.98 10.19 -5.58
C GLU A 31 3.55 9.58 -4.25
N LYS A 32 2.26 9.71 -3.94
CA LYS A 32 1.68 9.10 -2.75
C LYS A 32 1.68 7.59 -2.90
N THR A 33 2.29 6.91 -1.95
CA THR A 33 2.35 5.45 -1.91
C THR A 33 1.16 4.87 -1.16
N ILE A 34 0.95 3.56 -1.32
CA ILE A 34 -0.01 2.83 -0.50
C ILE A 34 0.32 3.01 0.99
N LEU A 35 1.60 2.99 1.35
CA LEU A 35 2.01 3.21 2.73
C LEU A 35 1.55 4.56 3.25
N ASP A 36 1.73 5.65 2.49
CA ASP A 36 1.31 7.00 2.91
C ASP A 36 -0.21 7.13 3.13
N LEU A 37 -0.99 6.40 2.33
CA LEU A 37 -2.45 6.37 2.44
C LEU A 37 -2.90 5.66 3.71
N PHE A 38 -2.25 4.55 4.05
CA PHE A 38 -2.61 3.74 5.22
C PHE A 38 -1.92 4.18 6.50
N PHE A 39 -0.81 4.90 6.44
CA PHE A 39 -0.08 5.39 7.62
C PHE A 39 -0.96 6.29 8.51
N LYS A 40 -1.90 7.03 7.90
CA LYS A 40 -2.89 7.85 8.64
C LYS A 40 -3.86 7.03 9.48
N LYS A 41 -4.24 5.84 9.01
CA LYS A 41 -5.18 4.95 9.70
C LYS A 41 -4.45 3.96 10.63
N TYR A 42 -3.26 3.53 10.22
CA TYR A 42 -2.43 2.55 10.90
C TYR A 42 -1.00 3.08 11.04
N PRO A 43 -0.70 3.89 12.07
CA PRO A 43 0.61 4.52 12.24
C PRO A 43 1.76 3.54 12.47
N LYS A 44 1.46 2.27 12.78
CA LYS A 44 2.44 1.20 12.98
C LYS A 44 2.51 0.20 11.81
N ILE A 45 1.85 0.49 10.69
CA ILE A 45 1.82 -0.43 9.54
C ILE A 45 3.23 -0.70 9.02
N LYS A 46 3.51 -1.97 8.72
CA LYS A 46 4.75 -2.41 8.10
C LYS A 46 4.43 -3.24 6.87
N ILE A 47 5.22 -3.04 5.82
CA ILE A 47 5.14 -3.88 4.62
C ILE A 47 5.80 -5.23 4.95
N VAL A 48 5.03 -6.30 4.82
CA VAL A 48 5.53 -7.68 4.98
C VAL A 48 5.86 -8.34 3.65
N HIS A 49 5.24 -7.90 2.55
CA HIS A 49 5.58 -8.31 1.18
C HIS A 49 5.31 -7.16 0.19
N ARG A 50 5.99 -7.17 -0.95
CA ARG A 50 5.80 -6.20 -2.04
C ARG A 50 5.43 -6.92 -3.33
N LEU A 51 4.52 -6.32 -4.10
CA LEU A 51 4.28 -6.62 -5.51
C LEU A 51 4.94 -5.53 -6.34
N ASP A 52 5.48 -5.91 -7.50
CA ASP A 52 6.12 -4.97 -8.40
C ASP A 52 5.11 -4.01 -9.02
N ARG A 53 5.61 -2.88 -9.52
CA ARG A 53 4.77 -1.76 -9.99
C ARG A 53 3.82 -2.18 -11.11
N ASP A 54 4.31 -3.05 -11.99
CA ASP A 54 3.67 -3.47 -13.23
C ASP A 54 2.96 -4.83 -13.09
N THR A 55 2.75 -5.31 -11.86
CA THR A 55 2.03 -6.53 -11.56
C THR A 55 0.58 -6.20 -11.16
N ASP A 56 -0.37 -6.83 -11.86
CA ASP A 56 -1.81 -6.84 -11.59
C ASP A 56 -2.22 -8.04 -10.71
#